data_AF-A0A183E5B4-F1
#
_entry.id   AF-A0A183E5B4-F1
#
_cell.length_a   1.000
_cell.length_b   1.000
_cell.length_c   1.000
_cell.angle_alpha   90.00
_cell.angle_beta   90.00
_cell.angle_gamma   90.00
#
_symmetry.space_group_name_H-M   'P 1'
#
loop_
_entity.id
_entity.type
_entity.pdbx_description
1 polymer ?
#
loop_
_entity_poly.entity_id
_entity_poly.type
_entity_poly.pdbx_seq_one_letter_code
_entity_poly.pdbx_strand_id
1 'polypeptide(L)'
;LFRNSYWLVPNQKAQKNVFEKMRKDKKYPQKIGKYDVKYVRDLTTGYDNEQAGNKPILPISTSSEMITFTLPDGSWITVRASGTEPKIKYYIELKSAPCKSEK
;
A
#
# COMPACT_ATOMS: atom_id res chain seq x y z
N LEU A 1 -7.42 14.79 0.64
CA LEU A 1 -7.64 14.23 2.00
C LEU A 1 -6.43 13.38 2.36
N PHE A 2 -5.77 13.68 3.48
CA PHE A 2 -4.68 12.85 4.00
C PHE A 2 -5.12 12.20 5.32
N ARG A 3 -4.97 10.89 5.46
CA ARG A 3 -5.29 10.14 6.67
C ARG A 3 -4.19 9.13 6.96
N ASN A 4 -3.68 9.15 8.19
CA ASN A 4 -2.78 8.12 8.68
C ASN A 4 -3.34 7.57 10.00
N SER A 5 -3.16 6.27 10.22
CA SER A 5 -3.43 5.63 11.50
C SER A 5 -2.77 4.26 11.55
N TYR A 6 -3.08 3.46 12.57
CA TYR A 6 -2.58 2.13 12.74
C TYR A 6 -3.61 1.19 13.36
N TRP A 7 -3.41 -0.10 13.15
CA TRP A 7 -4.06 -1.17 13.89
C TRP A 7 -3.06 -1.84 14.81
N LEU A 8 -3.47 -2.09 16.06
CA LEU A 8 -2.74 -2.98 16.96
C LEU A 8 -3.03 -4.42 16.55
N VAL A 9 -1.98 -5.16 16.23
CA VAL A 9 -2.04 -6.56 15.82
C VAL A 9 -1.04 -7.34 16.68
N PRO A 10 -1.41 -7.71 17.93
CA PRO A 10 -0.52 -8.40 18.88
C PRO A 10 0.04 -9.72 18.34
N ASN A 11 -0.72 -10.38 17.47
CA ASN A 11 -0.33 -11.64 16.87
C ASN A 11 0.51 -11.39 15.59
N GLN A 12 1.82 -11.62 15.70
CA GLN A 12 2.75 -11.46 14.58
C GLN A 12 2.44 -12.39 13.39
N LYS A 13 1.91 -13.59 13.64
CA LYS A 13 1.49 -14.50 12.57
C LYS A 13 0.28 -13.94 11.82
N ALA A 14 -0.68 -13.36 12.54
CA ALA A 14 -1.81 -12.68 11.90
C ALA A 14 -1.36 -11.50 11.05
N GLN A 15 -0.38 -10.71 11.52
CA GLN A 15 0.21 -9.62 10.74
C GLN A 15 0.82 -10.12 9.43
N LYS A 16 1.67 -11.15 9.48
CA LYS A 16 2.27 -11.76 8.27
C LYS A 16 1.20 -12.28 7.31
N ASN A 17 0.22 -13.01 7.84
CA ASN A 17 -0.89 -13.55 7.04
C ASN A 17 -1.67 -12.48 6.27
N VAL A 18 -1.79 -11.26 6.82
CA VAL A 18 -2.47 -10.15 6.12
C VAL A 18 -1.69 -9.77 4.85
N PHE A 19 -0.37 -9.57 4.95
CA PHE A 19 0.45 -9.22 3.81
C PHE A 19 0.56 -10.38 2.80
N GLU A 20 0.68 -11.62 3.26
CA GLU A 20 0.64 -12.81 2.39
C GLU A 20 -0.67 -12.92 1.61
N LYS A 21 -1.81 -12.66 2.28
CA LYS A 21 -3.12 -12.63 1.61
C LYS A 21 -3.21 -11.51 0.57
N MET A 22 -2.68 -10.32 0.88
CA MET A 22 -2.60 -9.25 -0.11
C MET A 22 -1.75 -9.66 -1.32
N ARG A 23 -0.68 -10.43 -1.13
CA ARG A 23 0.20 -10.90 -2.20
C ARG A 23 -0.29 -12.16 -2.92
N LYS A 24 -1.45 -12.70 -2.57
CA LYS A 24 -1.91 -13.99 -3.10
C LYS A 24 -1.83 -14.02 -4.63
N ASP A 25 -1.15 -15.05 -5.14
CA ASP A 25 -0.89 -15.28 -6.57
C ASP A 25 -0.16 -14.13 -7.31
N LYS A 26 0.57 -13.27 -6.57
CA LYS A 26 1.17 -12.01 -7.07
C LYS A 26 0.16 -11.06 -7.73
N LYS A 27 -1.15 -11.28 -7.51
CA LYS A 27 -2.19 -10.52 -8.19
C LYS A 27 -2.55 -9.24 -7.47
N TYR A 28 -2.20 -9.09 -6.19
CA TYR A 28 -2.54 -7.92 -5.37
C TYR A 28 -4.04 -7.54 -5.39
N PRO A 29 -4.52 -6.73 -4.44
CA PRO A 29 -5.84 -6.14 -4.59
C PRO A 29 -5.93 -5.29 -5.86
N GLN A 30 -6.88 -5.61 -6.74
CA GLN A 30 -7.14 -4.86 -7.99
C GLN A 30 -8.08 -3.67 -7.78
N LYS A 31 -8.76 -3.63 -6.63
CA LYS A 31 -9.66 -2.53 -6.24
C LYS A 31 -9.44 -2.17 -4.78
N ILE A 32 -9.58 -0.89 -4.47
CA ILE A 32 -9.64 -0.36 -3.10
C ILE A 32 -10.96 0.40 -2.96
N GLY A 33 -11.90 -0.20 -2.21
CA GLY A 33 -13.27 0.28 -2.18
C GLY A 33 -13.90 0.27 -3.58
N LYS A 34 -14.29 1.44 -4.07
CA LYS A 34 -14.86 1.61 -5.42
C LYS A 34 -13.85 1.97 -6.51
N TYR A 35 -12.58 2.19 -6.15
CA TYR A 35 -11.55 2.64 -7.07
C TYR A 35 -10.71 1.46 -7.56
N ASP A 36 -10.40 1.43 -8.85
CA ASP A 36 -9.44 0.49 -9.42
C ASP A 36 -8.02 0.85 -8.97
N VAL A 37 -7.16 -0.15 -8.83
CA VAL A 37 -5.73 0.03 -8.58
C VAL A 37 -5.02 0.14 -9.91
N LYS A 38 -4.27 1.22 -10.10
CA LYS A 38 -3.48 1.45 -11.32
C LYS A 38 -2.10 0.82 -11.20
N TYR A 39 -1.41 1.09 -10.07
CA TYR A 39 -0.08 0.55 -9.81
C TYR A 39 0.03 -0.02 -8.40
N VAL A 40 0.93 -0.98 -8.26
CA VAL A 40 1.32 -1.61 -7.01
C VAL A 40 2.83 -1.60 -6.91
N ARG A 41 3.31 -1.09 -5.77
CA ARG A 41 4.69 -1.17 -5.34
C ARG A 41 4.76 -1.96 -4.05
N ASP A 42 5.60 -2.98 -4.01
CA ASP A 42 5.85 -3.82 -2.86
C ASP A 42 7.36 -3.86 -2.62
N LEU A 43 7.82 -3.04 -1.67
CA LEU A 43 9.23 -2.93 -1.32
C LEU A 43 9.73 -4.09 -0.46
N THR A 44 8.87 -5.04 -0.12
CA THR A 44 9.27 -6.27 0.57
C THR A 44 9.68 -7.33 -0.43
N THR A 45 8.95 -7.45 -1.56
CA THR A 45 9.26 -8.42 -2.62
C THR A 45 10.09 -7.85 -3.76
N GLY A 46 10.23 -6.52 -3.83
CA GLY A 46 10.94 -5.85 -4.92
C GLY A 46 10.11 -5.75 -6.19
N TYR A 47 8.80 -5.65 -6.07
CA TYR A 47 7.88 -5.51 -7.19
C TYR A 47 7.37 -4.07 -7.31
N ASP A 48 7.42 -3.49 -8.51
CA ASP A 48 6.82 -2.19 -8.79
C ASP A 48 6.43 -2.09 -10.26
N ASN A 49 5.14 -2.22 -10.56
CA ASN A 49 4.64 -2.19 -11.94
C ASN A 49 4.45 -0.77 -12.51
N GLU A 50 4.72 0.28 -11.72
CA GLU A 50 4.83 1.64 -12.26
C GLU A 50 6.15 1.83 -13.03
N GLN A 51 7.15 1.01 -12.70
CA GLN A 51 8.53 1.17 -13.18
C GLN A 51 8.89 0.13 -14.24
N ALA A 52 9.90 0.46 -15.06
CA ALA A 52 10.39 -0.43 -16.11
C ALA A 52 10.85 -1.76 -15.54
N GLY A 53 10.43 -2.87 -16.17
CA GLY A 53 10.81 -4.22 -15.75
C GLY A 53 10.17 -4.68 -14.43
N ASN A 54 9.13 -4.00 -13.95
CA ASN A 54 8.40 -4.31 -12.72
C ASN A 54 9.27 -4.26 -11.44
N LYS A 55 10.28 -3.38 -11.41
CA LYS A 55 11.27 -3.27 -10.32
C LYS A 55 11.27 -1.87 -9.70
N PRO A 56 11.25 -1.74 -8.37
CA PRO A 56 11.28 -0.44 -7.72
C PRO A 56 12.64 0.24 -7.90
N ILE A 57 12.60 1.57 -8.00
CA ILE A 57 13.80 2.42 -7.91
C ILE A 57 14.21 2.62 -6.44
N LEU A 58 13.25 2.49 -5.52
CA LEU A 58 13.45 2.62 -4.08
C LEU A 58 14.11 1.36 -3.49
N PRO A 59 14.89 1.51 -2.41
CA PRO A 59 15.54 0.38 -1.75
C PRO A 59 14.51 -0.63 -1.23
N ILE A 60 14.82 -1.91 -1.45
CA ILE A 60 14.01 -3.05 -1.00
C ILE A 60 14.36 -3.35 0.46
N SER A 61 13.35 -3.62 1.28
CA SER A 61 13.52 -4.06 2.66
C SER A 61 12.71 -5.32 2.90
N THR A 62 13.37 -6.48 2.78
CA THR A 62 12.75 -7.79 2.99
C THR A 62 12.36 -8.04 4.45
N SER A 63 12.92 -7.27 5.39
CA SER A 63 12.63 -7.36 6.82
C SER A 63 11.43 -6.51 7.25
N SER A 64 10.90 -5.66 6.36
CA SER A 64 9.80 -4.75 6.67
C SER A 64 8.70 -4.83 5.62
N GLU A 65 7.52 -5.25 6.03
CA GLU A 65 6.35 -5.31 5.16
C GLU A 65 5.94 -3.89 4.73
N MET A 66 5.92 -3.61 3.42
CA MET A 66 5.47 -2.33 2.87
C MET A 66 4.91 -2.49 1.47
N ILE A 67 3.62 -2.17 1.31
CA ILE A 67 2.92 -2.20 0.03
C ILE A 67 2.23 -0.85 -0.19
N THR A 68 2.45 -0.26 -1.36
CA THR A 68 1.82 0.96 -1.82
C THR A 68 0.96 0.68 -3.04
N PHE A 69 -0.26 1.19 -3.02
CA PHE A 69 -1.22 1.15 -4.10
C PHE A 69 -1.44 2.55 -4.63
N THR A 70 -1.28 2.74 -5.94
CA THR A 70 -1.57 4.01 -6.62
C THR A 70 -2.85 3.85 -7.42
N LEU A 71 -3.78 4.79 -7.24
CA LEU A 71 -5.05 4.84 -7.94
C LEU A 71 -4.95 5.69 -9.23
N PRO A 72 -5.89 5.56 -10.18
CA PRO A 72 -5.86 6.28 -11.46
C PRO A 72 -5.82 7.81 -11.37
N ASP A 73 -6.42 8.38 -10.33
CA ASP A 73 -6.46 9.83 -10.04
C ASP A 73 -5.15 10.34 -9.39
N GLY A 74 -4.16 9.46 -9.20
CA GLY A 74 -2.90 9.78 -8.53
C GLY A 74 -2.98 9.80 -7.02
N SER A 75 -4.11 9.40 -6.43
CA SER A 75 -4.24 9.06 -5.02
C SER A 75 -3.41 7.81 -4.72
N TRP A 76 -2.99 7.65 -3.46
CA TRP A 76 -2.20 6.49 -3.07
C TRP A 76 -2.49 6.04 -1.64
N ILE A 77 -2.28 4.75 -1.40
CA ILE A 77 -2.44 4.11 -0.09
C ILE A 77 -1.19 3.28 0.18
N THR A 78 -0.53 3.50 1.32
CA THR A 78 0.59 2.68 1.77
C THR A 78 0.22 1.95 3.06
N VAL A 79 0.39 0.63 3.07
CA VAL A 79 0.26 -0.23 4.26
C VAL A 79 1.64 -0.76 4.63
N ARG A 80 2.03 -0.63 5.89
CA ARG A 80 3.33 -1.11 6.39
C ARG A 80 3.24 -1.80 7.74
N ALA A 81 4.07 -2.81 7.96
CA ALA A 81 4.32 -3.34 9.31
C ALA A 81 5.25 -2.40 10.09
N SER A 82 5.04 -2.30 11.39
CA SER A 82 6.07 -1.79 12.30
C SER A 82 7.03 -2.93 12.64
N GLY A 83 8.34 -2.69 12.52
CA GLY A 83 9.37 -3.70 12.80
C GLY A 83 9.57 -3.95 14.30
N THR A 84 9.27 -2.98 15.15
CA THR A 84 9.51 -3.04 16.60
C THR A 84 8.24 -3.13 17.43
N GLU A 85 7.08 -2.88 16.83
CA GLU A 85 5.80 -2.86 17.53
C GLU A 85 4.79 -3.76 16.83
N PRO A 86 3.85 -4.38 17.54
CA PRO A 86 2.79 -5.20 16.95
C PRO A 86 1.72 -4.31 16.28
N LYS A 87 2.12 -3.55 15.25
CA LYS A 87 1.29 -2.54 14.58
C LYS A 87 1.37 -2.68 13.07
N ILE A 88 0.23 -2.53 12.41
CA ILE A 88 0.15 -2.24 10.98
C ILE A 88 -0.22 -0.78 10.83
N LYS A 89 0.65 0.02 10.20
CA LYS A 89 0.39 1.43 9.91
C LYS A 89 -0.14 1.56 8.49
N TYR A 90 -1.07 2.49 8.29
CA TYR A 90 -1.55 2.84 6.96
C TYR A 90 -1.55 4.35 6.77
N TYR A 91 -1.27 4.74 5.53
CA TYR A 91 -1.22 6.12 5.06
C TYR A 91 -2.07 6.18 3.79
N ILE A 92 -3.03 7.09 3.77
CA ILE A 92 -3.96 7.28 2.66
C ILE A 92 -3.86 8.75 2.26
N GLU A 93 -3.51 8.99 1.01
CA GLU A 93 -3.61 10.30 0.40
C GLU A 93 -4.57 10.20 -0.78
N LEU A 94 -5.73 10.83 -0.64
CA LEU A 94 -6.69 10.98 -1.73
C LEU A 94 -6.52 12.38 -2.33
N LYS A 95 -6.19 12.42 -3.62
CA LYS A 95 -6.17 13.63 -4.42
C LYS A 95 -7.59 13.93 -4.86
N SER A 96 -8.07 15.11 -4.48
CA SER A 96 -9.26 15.68 -5.08
C SER A 96 -8.86 16.28 -6.42
N ALA A 97 -9.74 16.21 -7.43
CA ALA A 97 -9.54 17.02 -8.64
C ALA A 97 -9.38 18.49 -8.24
N PRO A 98 -8.47 19.25 -8.88
CA PRO A 98 -8.41 20.69 -8.66
C PRO A 98 -9.73 21.32 -9.09
N CYS A 99 -10.47 21.82 -8.10
CA CYS A 99 -11.62 22.72 -8.19
C CYS A 99 -12.91 22.19 -8.86
N LYS A 100 -13.95 22.01 -8.05
CA LYS A 100 -15.15 22.84 -8.22
C LYS A 100 -15.37 23.57 -6.90
N SER A 101 -15.16 24.87 -6.88
CA SER A 101 -15.80 25.74 -5.92
C SER A 101 -17.31 25.54 -6.09
N GLU A 102 -17.95 24.98 -5.07
CA GLU A 102 -19.40 25.08 -4.96
C GLU A 102 -19.70 26.58 -4.79
N LYS A 103 -20.40 27.14 -5.77
CA LYS A 103 -21.01 28.47 -5.68
C LYS A 103 -22.21 28.41 -4.75
#